data_AF-A0A7T7WKW0-F1
#
_entry.id   AF-A0A7T7WKW0-F1
#
_cell.length_a   1.000
_cell.length_b   1.000
_cell.length_c   1.000
_cell.angle_alpha   90.00
_cell.angle_beta   90.00
_cell.angle_gamma   90.00
#
_symmetry.space_group_name_H-M   'P 1'
#
loop_
_entity.id
_entity.type
_entity.pdbx_description
1 polymer ?
#
loop_
_entity_poly.entity_id
_entity_poly.type
_entity_poly.pdbx_seq_one_letter_code
_entity_poly.pdbx_strand_id
1 'polypeptide(L)'
;MKIRIAALLLALGIPVSAFATVGGPQNIEVLGYEVKDQKLYLLRHYLDGRGRLPQLYYYNFKSKTPNQLIQVNSLYINPKTKQIDYDQDSRKFNQEIAKIKKRLIPLVPLRKQAIQLKLLKTSKGTAPAWHDPKQKVPKWTYQYRVQSGQYKSPVQQAFSYKADLRLNQTYKVPKQNKILVTVKYLGLPFETGYHIEDPALLSR
;
A
#
# COMPACT_ATOMS: atom_id res chain seq x y z
N MET A 1 -27.22 -61.44 -10.03
CA MET A 1 -26.19 -61.64 -8.98
C MET A 1 -25.58 -60.29 -8.66
N LYS A 2 -25.63 -59.86 -7.40
CA LYS A 2 -25.22 -58.52 -6.94
C LYS A 2 -23.71 -58.49 -6.70
N ILE A 3 -22.99 -57.52 -7.27
CA ILE A 3 -21.70 -57.09 -6.71
C ILE A 3 -21.70 -55.57 -6.69
N ARG A 4 -21.78 -55.03 -5.48
CA ARG A 4 -21.58 -53.62 -5.16
C ARG A 4 -20.07 -53.37 -5.14
N ILE A 5 -19.58 -52.41 -5.92
CA ILE A 5 -18.25 -51.85 -5.71
C ILE A 5 -18.46 -50.40 -5.27
N ALA A 6 -18.36 -50.18 -3.97
CA ALA A 6 -18.30 -48.85 -3.39
C ALA A 6 -16.91 -48.28 -3.66
N ALA A 7 -16.81 -47.30 -4.57
CA ALA A 7 -15.60 -46.51 -4.74
C ALA A 7 -15.55 -45.44 -3.64
N LEU A 8 -14.82 -45.73 -2.57
CA LEU A 8 -14.47 -44.76 -1.54
C LEU A 8 -13.38 -43.82 -2.10
N LEU A 9 -13.78 -42.66 -2.63
CA LEU A 9 -12.86 -41.59 -3.01
C LEU A 9 -12.33 -40.92 -1.73
N LEU A 10 -11.17 -41.40 -1.26
CA LEU A 10 -10.38 -40.77 -0.22
C LEU A 10 -9.81 -39.46 -0.78
N ALA A 11 -10.48 -38.34 -0.50
CA ALA A 11 -9.96 -37.01 -0.78
C ALA A 11 -8.75 -36.76 0.14
N LEU A 12 -7.55 -37.04 -0.37
CA LEU A 12 -6.28 -36.65 0.24
C LEU A 12 -6.23 -35.11 0.30
N GLY A 13 -6.55 -34.56 1.48
CA GLY A 13 -6.27 -33.17 1.81
C GLY A 13 -4.76 -32.96 1.77
N ILE A 14 -4.28 -32.23 0.76
CA ILE A 14 -2.89 -31.79 0.72
C ILE A 14 -2.67 -30.93 1.97
N PRO A 15 -1.73 -31.28 2.86
CA PRO A 15 -1.43 -30.44 4.02
C PRO A 15 -0.86 -29.13 3.50
N VAL A 16 -1.67 -28.07 3.49
CA VAL A 16 -1.19 -26.71 3.33
C VAL A 16 -0.47 -26.39 4.64
N SER A 17 0.86 -26.53 4.65
CA SER A 17 1.68 -26.07 5.76
C SER A 17 1.49 -24.55 5.87
N ALA A 18 0.61 -24.13 6.76
CA ALA A 18 0.44 -22.74 7.12
C ALA A 18 1.62 -22.37 8.03
N PHE A 19 2.67 -21.79 7.45
CA PHE A 19 3.72 -21.17 8.24
C PHE A 19 3.14 -19.88 8.85
N ALA A 20 3.27 -19.72 10.17
CA ALA A 20 2.94 -18.47 10.84
C ALA A 20 3.97 -17.41 10.40
N THR A 21 3.57 -16.53 9.49
CA THR A 21 4.42 -15.43 9.02
C THR A 21 4.28 -14.25 9.98
N VAL A 22 5.41 -13.67 10.39
CA VAL A 22 5.44 -12.47 11.24
C VAL A 22 5.30 -11.20 10.41
N GLY A 23 5.74 -11.26 9.15
CA GLY A 23 5.66 -10.14 8.21
C GLY A 23 4.54 -10.29 7.18
N GLY A 24 4.38 -9.27 6.35
CA GLY A 24 3.44 -9.28 5.25
C GLY A 24 3.57 -8.07 4.33
N PRO A 25 3.04 -8.15 3.10
CA PRO A 25 3.09 -7.03 2.16
C PRO A 25 2.23 -5.85 2.63
N GLN A 26 2.57 -4.67 2.11
CA GLN A 26 1.77 -3.46 2.31
C GLN A 26 1.27 -2.94 0.97
N ASN A 27 -0.05 -2.88 0.80
CA ASN A 27 -0.67 -2.49 -0.46
C ASN A 27 -1.45 -1.17 -0.30
N ILE A 28 -1.52 -0.38 -1.37
CA ILE A 28 -2.34 0.82 -1.41
C ILE A 28 -3.65 0.53 -2.15
N GLU A 29 -4.78 0.70 -1.46
CA GLU A 29 -6.10 0.78 -2.06
C GLU A 29 -6.48 2.24 -2.28
N VAL A 30 -6.75 2.61 -3.52
CA VAL A 30 -7.24 3.95 -3.86
C VAL A 30 -8.74 3.99 -3.67
N LEU A 31 -9.23 4.77 -2.70
CA LEU A 31 -10.67 4.84 -2.41
C LEU A 31 -11.42 5.75 -3.38
N GLY A 32 -10.85 6.90 -3.72
CA GLY A 32 -11.49 7.87 -4.61
C GLY A 32 -11.28 9.32 -4.20
N TYR A 33 -11.89 10.22 -4.98
CA TYR A 33 -11.77 11.67 -4.84
C TYR A 33 -13.09 12.30 -4.37
N GLU A 34 -13.01 13.13 -3.33
CA GLU A 34 -14.13 13.93 -2.82
C GLU A 34 -14.09 15.35 -3.41
N VAL A 35 -15.13 15.71 -4.15
CA VAL A 35 -15.17 17.00 -4.89
C VAL A 35 -15.28 18.20 -3.94
N LYS A 36 -16.16 18.13 -2.93
CA LYS A 36 -16.48 19.24 -2.02
C LYS A 36 -15.24 19.74 -1.26
N ASP A 37 -14.51 18.79 -0.67
CA ASP A 37 -13.33 19.07 0.14
C ASP A 37 -12.03 19.07 -0.67
N GLN A 38 -12.08 18.60 -1.92
CA GLN A 38 -10.93 18.36 -2.79
C GLN A 38 -9.88 17.46 -2.14
N LYS A 39 -10.34 16.33 -1.59
CA LYS A 39 -9.49 15.33 -0.92
C LYS A 39 -9.46 14.04 -1.72
N LEU A 40 -8.27 13.46 -1.88
CA LEU A 40 -8.06 12.15 -2.49
C LEU A 40 -7.73 11.16 -1.38
N TYR A 41 -8.55 10.13 -1.19
CA TYR A 41 -8.45 9.17 -0.10
C TYR A 41 -7.83 7.83 -0.53
N LEU A 42 -7.03 7.25 0.36
CA LEU A 42 -6.24 6.04 0.15
C LEU A 42 -6.23 5.20 1.43
N LEU A 43 -6.26 3.88 1.33
CA LEU A 43 -5.98 2.97 2.44
C LEU A 43 -4.64 2.26 2.21
N ARG A 44 -3.81 2.20 3.24
CA ARG A 44 -2.69 1.27 3.31
C ARG A 44 -3.12 0.04 4.09
N HIS A 45 -3.11 -1.11 3.42
CA HIS A 45 -3.35 -2.40 4.03
C HIS A 45 -2.03 -2.96 4.55
N TYR A 46 -2.03 -3.46 5.78
CA TYR A 46 -0.91 -4.20 6.36
C TYR A 46 -1.33 -5.66 6.46
N LEU A 47 -0.68 -6.53 5.69
CA LEU A 47 -1.01 -7.95 5.63
C LEU A 47 -0.07 -8.79 6.50
N ASP A 48 0.41 -8.20 7.60
CA ASP A 48 1.27 -8.86 8.58
C ASP A 48 0.44 -9.66 9.60
N GLY A 49 1.14 -10.48 10.39
CA GLY A 49 0.51 -11.36 11.38
C GLY A 49 -0.24 -10.64 12.52
N ARG A 50 -0.20 -9.30 12.61
CA ARG A 50 -0.96 -8.54 13.63
C ARG A 50 -2.44 -8.44 13.31
N GLY A 51 -2.84 -8.51 12.03
CA GLY A 51 -4.24 -8.32 11.64
C GLY A 51 -4.78 -6.92 11.93
N ARG A 52 -3.90 -5.92 12.00
CA ARG A 52 -4.25 -4.52 12.27
C ARG A 52 -5.14 -3.91 11.19
N LEU A 53 -5.95 -2.94 11.57
CA LEU A 53 -6.80 -2.18 10.65
C LEU A 53 -5.97 -1.45 9.57
N PRO A 54 -6.48 -1.35 8.33
CA PRO A 54 -5.86 -0.52 7.30
C PRO A 54 -5.76 0.94 7.74
N GLN A 55 -4.67 1.61 7.37
CA GLN A 55 -4.45 3.03 7.69
C GLN A 55 -5.00 3.94 6.60
N LEU A 56 -5.88 4.87 6.97
CA LEU A 56 -6.44 5.88 6.09
C LEU A 56 -5.49 7.06 5.93
N TYR A 57 -5.30 7.45 4.68
CA TYR A 57 -4.57 8.64 4.28
C TYR A 57 -5.40 9.50 3.32
N TYR A 58 -5.03 10.76 3.19
CA TYR A 58 -5.53 11.62 2.12
C TYR A 58 -4.51 12.64 1.64
N TYR A 59 -4.66 13.08 0.39
CA TYR A 59 -4.08 14.33 -0.09
C TYR A 59 -5.14 15.44 -0.01
N ASN A 60 -4.75 16.64 0.43
CA ASN A 60 -5.63 17.81 0.47
C ASN A 60 -5.22 18.80 -0.62
N PHE A 61 -5.99 18.91 -1.71
CA PHE A 61 -5.58 19.76 -2.83
C PHE A 61 -5.79 21.25 -2.58
N LYS A 62 -6.51 21.62 -1.51
CA LYS A 62 -6.64 23.01 -1.05
C LYS A 62 -5.51 23.44 -0.11
N SER A 63 -4.65 22.52 0.35
CA SER A 63 -3.56 22.87 1.26
C SER A 63 -2.43 23.59 0.53
N LYS A 64 -1.55 24.25 1.29
CA LYS A 64 -0.30 24.82 0.77
C LYS A 64 0.68 23.75 0.28
N THR A 65 0.51 22.50 0.72
CA THR A 65 1.35 21.34 0.38
C THR A 65 0.50 20.21 -0.24
N PRO A 66 -0.12 20.43 -1.42
CA PRO A 66 -1.14 19.52 -1.95
C PRO A 66 -0.62 18.13 -2.33
N ASN A 67 0.72 17.99 -2.46
CA ASN A 67 1.39 16.73 -2.74
C ASN A 67 1.86 15.98 -1.46
N GLN A 68 1.55 16.50 -0.27
CA GLN A 68 1.85 15.84 1.01
C GLN A 68 0.74 14.85 1.36
N LEU A 69 1.13 13.60 1.64
CA LEU A 69 0.21 12.57 2.12
C LEU A 69 -0.04 12.77 3.62
N ILE A 70 -1.31 12.88 4.02
CA ILE A 70 -1.71 13.13 5.41
C ILE A 70 -2.32 11.86 5.99
N GLN A 71 -1.81 11.42 7.14
CA GLN A 71 -2.35 10.29 7.90
C GLN A 71 -3.57 10.73 8.72
N VAL A 72 -4.63 9.92 8.72
CA VAL A 72 -5.81 10.14 9.57
C VAL A 72 -5.66 9.34 10.85
N ASN A 73 -5.61 10.00 12.01
CA ASN A 73 -5.54 9.30 13.30
C ASN A 73 -6.91 9.21 14.01
N SER A 74 -7.84 10.11 13.70
CA SER A 74 -9.11 10.25 14.43
C SER A 74 -10.03 9.02 14.36
N LEU A 75 -9.95 8.24 13.28
CA LEU A 75 -10.72 6.99 13.14
C LEU A 75 -10.22 5.86 14.05
N TYR A 76 -9.00 5.99 14.57
CA TYR A 76 -8.30 4.96 15.31
C TYR A 76 -8.27 5.21 16.82
N ILE A 77 -8.88 6.29 17.30
CA ILE A 77 -8.91 6.61 18.73
C ILE A 77 -9.87 5.65 19.44
N ASN A 78 -9.33 4.79 20.31
CA ASN A 78 -10.11 3.91 21.15
C ASN A 78 -10.94 4.76 22.14
N PRO A 79 -12.27 4.55 22.21
CA PRO A 79 -13.14 5.40 23.01
C PRO A 79 -12.88 5.26 24.52
N LYS A 80 -12.36 4.11 24.97
CA LYS A 80 -12.05 3.82 26.37
C LYS A 80 -10.69 4.40 26.78
N THR A 81 -9.64 4.08 26.02
CA THR A 81 -8.26 4.48 26.39
C THR A 81 -7.89 5.88 25.90
N LYS A 82 -8.65 6.46 24.96
CA LYS A 82 -8.35 7.73 24.26
C LYS A 82 -7.03 7.71 23.48
N GLN A 83 -6.43 6.54 23.32
CA GLN A 83 -5.20 6.35 22.55
C GLN A 83 -5.50 5.81 21.16
N ILE A 84 -4.54 5.96 20.26
CA ILE A 84 -4.62 5.35 18.94
C ILE A 84 -4.47 3.84 19.10
N ASP A 85 -5.44 3.11 18.55
CA ASP A 85 -5.55 1.66 18.60
C ASP A 85 -5.89 1.14 17.20
N TYR A 86 -4.88 0.54 16.57
CA TYR A 86 -5.01 -0.05 15.24
C TYR A 86 -5.52 -1.49 15.29
N ASP A 87 -5.61 -2.09 16.47
CA ASP A 87 -5.95 -3.50 16.67
C ASP A 87 -7.39 -3.63 17.25
N GLN A 88 -8.12 -2.52 17.32
CA GLN A 88 -9.51 -2.48 17.78
C GLN A 88 -10.47 -3.21 16.82
N ASP A 89 -11.69 -3.45 17.34
CA ASP A 89 -12.81 -3.99 16.58
C ASP A 89 -13.09 -3.17 15.29
N SER A 90 -13.17 -3.88 14.16
CA SER A 90 -13.28 -3.26 12.84
C SER A 90 -14.66 -2.70 12.51
N ARG A 91 -15.72 -2.98 13.28
CA ARG A 91 -17.09 -2.58 12.94
C ARG A 91 -17.23 -1.07 12.77
N LYS A 92 -16.73 -0.29 13.74
CA LYS A 92 -16.78 1.17 13.69
C LYS A 92 -15.92 1.71 12.53
N PHE A 93 -14.72 1.18 12.37
CA PHE A 93 -13.84 1.53 11.25
C PHE A 93 -14.53 1.30 9.91
N ASN A 94 -15.09 0.12 9.69
CA ASN A 94 -15.78 -0.26 8.46
C ASN A 94 -16.98 0.66 8.18
N GLN A 95 -17.76 1.01 9.20
CA GLN A 95 -18.87 1.96 9.06
C GLN A 95 -18.38 3.34 8.62
N GLU A 96 -17.31 3.86 9.21
CA GLU A 96 -16.76 5.18 8.85
C GLU A 96 -16.14 5.17 7.44
N ILE A 97 -15.41 4.11 7.08
CA ILE A 97 -14.89 3.94 5.71
C ILE A 97 -16.03 3.86 4.70
N ALA A 98 -17.12 3.15 5.00
CA ALA A 98 -18.29 3.10 4.12
C ALA A 98 -18.94 4.47 3.93
N LYS A 99 -19.07 5.28 4.99
CA LYS A 99 -19.56 6.67 4.91
C LYS A 99 -18.67 7.54 4.03
N ILE A 100 -17.35 7.37 4.11
CA ILE A 100 -16.40 8.07 3.23
C ILE A 100 -16.59 7.61 1.79
N LYS A 101 -16.55 6.29 1.51
CA LYS A 101 -16.66 5.74 0.14
C LYS A 101 -17.93 6.21 -0.58
N LYS A 102 -19.07 6.33 0.11
CA LYS A 102 -20.36 6.77 -0.48
C LYS A 102 -20.31 8.14 -1.18
N ARG A 103 -19.39 9.02 -0.81
CA ARG A 103 -19.26 10.38 -1.37
C ARG A 103 -18.07 10.56 -2.31
N LEU A 104 -17.31 9.50 -2.55
CA LEU A 104 -16.13 9.56 -3.43
C LEU A 104 -16.51 9.27 -4.88
N ILE A 105 -15.85 9.99 -5.79
CA ILE A 105 -15.83 9.66 -7.21
C ILE A 105 -14.62 8.73 -7.45
N PRO A 106 -14.80 7.59 -8.13
CA PRO A 106 -13.69 6.70 -8.44
C PRO A 106 -12.67 7.39 -9.36
N LEU A 107 -11.40 7.04 -9.17
CA LEU A 107 -10.35 7.53 -10.04
C LEU A 107 -10.36 6.79 -11.38
N VAL A 108 -9.92 7.45 -12.44
CA VAL A 108 -9.87 6.86 -13.78
C VAL A 108 -8.52 6.15 -13.98
N PRO A 109 -8.48 4.82 -14.11
CA PRO A 109 -7.24 4.10 -14.36
C PRO A 109 -6.60 4.56 -15.67
N LEU A 110 -5.28 4.73 -15.67
CA LEU A 110 -4.53 5.06 -16.88
C LEU A 110 -3.69 3.86 -17.29
N ARG A 111 -3.99 3.29 -18.45
CA ARG A 111 -3.18 2.23 -19.04
C ARG A 111 -1.95 2.86 -19.70
N LYS A 112 -0.75 2.55 -19.18
CA LYS A 112 0.59 2.81 -19.76
C LYS A 112 0.68 4.09 -20.62
N GLN A 113 0.43 5.25 -20.02
CA GLN A 113 0.94 6.50 -20.59
C GLN A 113 2.46 6.57 -20.36
N ALA A 114 3.13 7.57 -20.93
CA ALA A 114 4.54 7.87 -20.73
C ALA A 114 4.85 8.33 -19.29
N ILE A 115 4.40 7.56 -18.29
CA ILE A 115 4.79 7.70 -16.90
C ILE A 115 6.15 7.04 -16.75
N GLN A 116 7.11 7.83 -16.31
CA GLN A 116 8.47 7.41 -16.10
C GLN A 116 8.80 7.51 -14.62
N LEU A 117 9.37 6.44 -14.09
CA LEU A 117 10.07 6.47 -12.82
C LEU A 117 11.51 6.92 -13.11
N LYS A 118 11.84 8.17 -12.75
CA LYS A 118 13.18 8.71 -12.89
C LYS A 118 13.96 8.53 -11.61
N LEU A 119 15.00 7.72 -11.65
CA LEU A 119 15.98 7.61 -10.57
C LEU A 119 16.86 8.88 -10.57
N LEU A 120 16.98 9.52 -9.40
CA LEU A 120 17.83 10.69 -9.19
C LEU A 120 19.13 10.30 -8.50
N LYS A 121 19.04 9.43 -7.49
CA LYS A 121 20.20 8.86 -6.78
C LYS A 121 19.90 7.43 -6.41
N THR A 122 20.91 6.58 -6.51
CA THR A 122 20.85 5.19 -6.03
C THR A 122 22.13 4.88 -5.30
N SER A 123 22.02 4.34 -4.08
CA SER A 123 23.15 3.77 -3.35
C SER A 123 22.85 2.32 -2.98
N LYS A 124 23.90 1.51 -3.00
CA LYS A 124 23.88 0.11 -2.54
C LYS A 124 24.65 0.02 -1.23
N GLY A 125 24.19 -0.85 -0.35
CA GLY A 125 24.84 -1.14 0.91
C GLY A 125 24.21 -2.37 1.54
N THR A 126 24.28 -2.45 2.86
CA THR A 126 23.71 -3.54 3.64
C THR A 126 22.93 -3.01 4.83
N ALA A 127 22.00 -3.81 5.34
CA ALA A 127 21.35 -3.60 6.63
C ALA A 127 21.43 -4.88 7.47
N PRO A 128 21.26 -4.80 8.79
CA PRO A 128 21.11 -5.99 9.63
C PRO A 128 19.95 -6.87 9.16
N ALA A 129 20.14 -8.19 9.18
CA ALA A 129 19.05 -9.12 8.94
C ALA A 129 18.03 -9.06 10.08
N TRP A 130 16.77 -9.38 9.77
CA TRP A 130 15.68 -9.27 10.75
C TRP A 130 15.76 -10.30 11.89
N HIS A 131 16.29 -11.50 11.61
CA HIS A 131 16.37 -12.61 12.56
C HIS A 131 17.70 -12.67 13.32
N ASP A 132 18.76 -12.08 12.76
CA ASP A 132 20.09 -11.99 13.38
C ASP A 132 20.77 -10.68 12.98
N PRO A 133 20.91 -9.71 13.90
CA PRO A 133 21.55 -8.43 13.61
C PRO A 133 23.02 -8.52 13.18
N LYS A 134 23.70 -9.65 13.43
CA LYS A 134 25.09 -9.88 12.98
C LYS A 134 25.15 -10.21 11.49
N GLN A 135 24.08 -10.75 10.93
CA GLN A 135 23.98 -11.03 9.51
C GLN A 135 23.58 -9.78 8.74
N LYS A 136 24.02 -9.69 7.49
CA LYS A 136 23.79 -8.54 6.61
C LYS A 136 22.95 -8.95 5.41
N VAL A 137 21.93 -8.16 5.10
CA VAL A 137 21.13 -8.28 3.88
C VAL A 137 21.42 -7.10 2.93
N PRO A 138 21.41 -7.33 1.60
CA PRO A 138 21.55 -6.25 0.62
C PRO A 138 20.47 -5.17 0.79
N LYS A 139 20.86 -3.90 0.67
CA LYS A 139 19.96 -2.74 0.76
C LYS A 139 20.28 -1.73 -0.35
N TRP A 140 19.23 -1.30 -1.04
CA TRP A 140 19.25 -0.20 -2.00
C TRP A 140 18.51 0.99 -1.41
N THR A 141 19.09 2.17 -1.51
CA THR A 141 18.42 3.44 -1.21
C THR A 141 18.22 4.20 -2.50
N TYR A 142 16.96 4.51 -2.82
CA TYR A 142 16.58 5.26 -3.99
C TYR A 142 16.11 6.65 -3.58
N GLN A 143 16.56 7.67 -4.31
CA GLN A 143 15.83 8.92 -4.47
C GLN A 143 15.31 8.96 -5.89
N TYR A 144 14.01 9.17 -6.04
CA TYR A 144 13.35 9.09 -7.34
C TYR A 144 12.25 10.14 -7.47
N ARG A 145 11.79 10.33 -8.70
CA ARG A 145 10.63 11.15 -9.03
C ARG A 145 9.81 10.41 -10.08
N VAL A 146 8.49 10.48 -9.98
CA VAL A 146 7.58 10.00 -11.02
C VAL A 146 7.17 11.20 -11.89
N GLN A 147 7.22 11.04 -13.20
CA GLN A 147 6.90 12.11 -14.15
C GLN A 147 6.09 11.60 -15.33
N SER A 148 5.26 12.46 -15.93
CA SER A 148 4.49 12.18 -17.13
C SER A 148 4.24 13.49 -17.88
N GLY A 149 5.03 13.76 -18.93
CA GLY A 149 5.00 15.06 -19.61
C GLY A 149 5.28 16.22 -18.64
N GLN A 150 4.35 17.16 -18.54
CA GLN A 150 4.45 18.31 -17.62
C GLN A 150 4.21 17.94 -16.14
N TYR A 151 3.62 16.76 -15.87
CA TYR A 151 3.28 16.35 -14.51
C TYR A 151 4.48 15.72 -13.80
N LYS A 152 4.76 16.13 -12.56
CA LYS A 152 5.88 15.66 -11.74
C LYS A 152 5.47 15.47 -10.29
N SER A 153 5.97 14.43 -9.65
CA SER A 153 5.88 14.27 -8.20
C SER A 153 6.97 15.08 -7.49
N PRO A 154 6.83 15.33 -6.17
CA PRO A 154 7.98 15.61 -5.32
C PRO A 154 9.04 14.51 -5.42
N VAL A 155 10.26 14.80 -4.95
CA VAL A 155 11.28 13.77 -4.79
C VAL A 155 10.83 12.83 -3.67
N GLN A 156 10.89 11.53 -3.95
CA GLN A 156 10.55 10.46 -3.02
C GLN A 156 11.80 9.65 -2.65
N GLN A 157 11.73 8.98 -1.51
CA GLN A 157 12.76 8.07 -1.04
C GLN A 157 12.17 6.69 -0.80
N ALA A 158 12.91 5.65 -1.21
CA ALA A 158 12.55 4.25 -0.95
C ALA A 158 13.79 3.47 -0.50
N PHE A 159 13.58 2.54 0.42
CA PHE A 159 14.57 1.55 0.82
C PHE A 159 14.10 0.17 0.34
N SER A 160 14.81 -0.44 -0.58
CA SER A 160 14.49 -1.79 -1.05
C SER A 160 15.59 -2.77 -0.67
N TYR A 161 15.22 -4.03 -0.44
CA TYR A 161 16.16 -5.13 -0.24
C TYR A 161 16.31 -5.98 -1.52
N LYS A 162 15.87 -5.42 -2.66
CA LYS A 162 16.14 -5.90 -4.01
C LYS A 162 16.22 -4.73 -5.01
N ALA A 163 16.87 -4.93 -6.15
CA ALA A 163 16.83 -3.98 -7.25
C ALA A 163 15.51 -4.07 -8.05
N ASP A 164 14.39 -3.62 -7.47
CA ASP A 164 13.04 -3.91 -7.98
C ASP A 164 12.03 -2.75 -7.93
N LEU A 165 12.50 -1.51 -7.78
CA LEU A 165 11.63 -0.33 -7.73
C LEU A 165 10.89 -0.12 -9.07
N ARG A 166 9.55 -0.20 -9.04
CA ARG A 166 8.70 -0.15 -10.24
C ARG A 166 7.37 0.55 -10.01
N LEU A 167 6.77 1.05 -11.09
CA LEU A 167 5.39 1.53 -11.08
C LEU A 167 4.42 0.35 -10.91
N ASN A 168 3.31 0.55 -10.19
CA ASN A 168 2.30 -0.48 -9.93
C ASN A 168 0.92 -0.09 -10.46
N GLN A 169 0.31 0.96 -9.91
CA GLN A 169 -0.97 1.49 -10.39
C GLN A 169 -0.84 2.94 -10.80
N THR A 170 -1.72 3.37 -11.70
CA THR A 170 -1.74 4.75 -12.19
C THR A 170 -3.17 5.19 -12.46
N TYR A 171 -3.47 6.39 -12.00
CA TYR A 171 -4.82 6.95 -12.05
C TYR A 171 -4.81 8.44 -12.35
N LYS A 172 -5.76 8.89 -13.18
CA LYS A 172 -6.09 10.31 -13.31
C LYS A 172 -7.11 10.67 -12.25
N VAL A 173 -6.91 11.80 -11.58
CA VAL A 173 -7.85 12.30 -10.58
C VAL A 173 -8.97 13.08 -11.28
N PRO A 174 -10.26 12.69 -11.13
CA PRO A 174 -11.37 13.39 -11.77
C PRO A 174 -11.44 14.86 -11.37
N LYS A 175 -11.83 15.73 -12.30
CA LYS A 175 -11.99 17.17 -12.09
C LYS A 175 -10.72 17.89 -11.60
N GLN A 176 -9.57 17.24 -11.71
CA GLN A 176 -8.29 17.73 -11.21
C GLN A 176 -7.20 17.48 -12.25
N ASN A 177 -6.29 18.45 -12.41
CA ASN A 177 -5.10 18.28 -13.24
C ASN A 177 -4.01 17.58 -12.42
N LYS A 178 -4.27 16.36 -11.97
CA LYS A 178 -3.35 15.55 -11.16
C LYS A 178 -3.42 14.08 -11.55
N ILE A 179 -2.30 13.38 -11.36
CA ILE A 179 -2.15 11.95 -11.59
C ILE A 179 -1.65 11.32 -10.29
N LEU A 180 -2.31 10.26 -9.84
CA LEU A 180 -1.84 9.43 -8.73
C LEU A 180 -1.14 8.19 -9.31
N VAL A 181 0.04 7.89 -8.80
CA VAL A 181 0.80 6.68 -9.14
C VAL A 181 1.17 5.96 -7.85
N THR A 182 1.15 4.63 -7.85
CA THR A 182 1.75 3.84 -6.76
C THR A 182 3.05 3.21 -7.24
N VAL A 183 4.07 3.27 -6.40
CA VAL A 183 5.40 2.69 -6.65
C VAL A 183 5.60 1.51 -5.70
N LYS A 184 6.03 0.38 -6.25
CA LYS A 184 6.17 -0.90 -5.55
C LYS A 184 7.62 -1.35 -5.54
N TYR A 185 8.07 -1.88 -4.40
CA TYR A 185 9.42 -2.40 -4.18
C TYR A 185 9.45 -3.32 -2.97
N LEU A 186 10.48 -4.16 -2.85
CA LEU A 186 10.69 -5.04 -1.70
C LEU A 186 11.20 -4.25 -0.49
N GLY A 187 10.30 -3.60 0.24
CA GLY A 187 10.64 -2.68 1.34
C GLY A 187 10.73 -3.29 2.72
N LEU A 188 10.34 -4.55 2.91
CA LEU A 188 10.44 -5.25 4.19
C LEU A 188 11.32 -6.50 4.04
N PRO A 189 12.40 -6.66 4.84
CA PRO A 189 13.34 -7.77 4.71
C PRO A 189 12.96 -8.99 5.57
N PHE A 190 11.71 -9.10 6.02
CA PHE A 190 11.25 -10.24 6.83
C PHE A 190 11.08 -11.49 5.97
N GLU A 191 11.47 -12.65 6.51
CA GLU A 191 11.32 -13.96 5.85
C GLU A 191 11.91 -13.97 4.43
N THR A 192 11.06 -14.10 3.40
CA THR A 192 11.44 -14.08 1.98
C THR A 192 11.44 -12.68 1.36
N GLY A 193 11.07 -11.68 2.15
CA GLY A 193 10.94 -10.29 1.75
C GLY A 193 9.52 -9.95 1.26
N TYR A 194 9.01 -8.81 1.69
CA TYR A 194 7.67 -8.34 1.30
C TYR A 194 7.71 -7.02 0.56
N HIS A 195 6.83 -6.93 -0.45
CA HIS A 195 6.65 -5.71 -1.19
C HIS A 195 5.81 -4.71 -0.41
N ILE A 196 6.16 -3.44 -0.53
CA ILE A 196 5.35 -2.32 -0.08
C ILE A 196 5.04 -1.39 -1.25
N GLU A 197 4.00 -0.60 -1.10
CA GLU A 197 3.56 0.38 -2.08
C GLU A 197 3.52 1.78 -1.46
N ASP A 198 4.06 2.77 -2.18
CA ASP A 198 4.01 4.18 -1.80
C ASP A 198 3.28 5.00 -2.88
N PRO A 199 2.35 5.89 -2.50
CA PRO A 199 1.69 6.76 -3.44
C PRO A 199 2.56 7.98 -3.80
N ALA A 200 2.50 8.37 -5.07
CA ALA A 200 3.11 9.55 -5.64
C ALA A 200 2.05 10.36 -6.36
N LEU A 201 1.77 11.57 -5.86
CA LEU A 201 0.89 12.52 -6.53
C LEU A 201 1.71 13.41 -7.46
N LEU A 202 1.37 13.39 -8.75
CA LEU A 202 1.97 14.25 -9.76
C LEU A 202 1.05 15.45 -9.99
N SER A 203 1.64 16.63 -9.95
CA SER A 203 1.03 17.90 -10.34
C SER A 203 1.81 18.51 -11.49
N ARG A 204 1.19 19.44 -12.23
CA ARG A 204 1.95 20.34 -13.12
C ARG A 204 2.86 21.23 -12.29
#